data_AF-A0A1I6W1U0-F1
#
_entry.id   AF-A0A1I6W1U0-F1
#
_cell.length_a   1.000
_cell.length_b   1.000
_cell.length_c   1.000
_cell.angle_alpha   90.00
_cell.angle_beta   90.00
_cell.angle_gamma   90.00
#
_symmetry.space_group_name_H-M   'P 1'
#
loop_
_entity.id
_entity.type
_entity.pdbx_description
1 polymer ?
#
loop_
_entity_poly.entity_id
_entity_poly.type
_entity_poly.pdbx_seq_one_letter_code
_entity_poly.pdbx_strand_id
1 'polypeptide(L)' 'MPENLYDQAITGPFHALCGGGEDNDGTMEDCLTLAELAGGGYAVRDTKLGDESPELRFTKAELIAAAHRLAALD' A
#
# COMPACT_ATOMS: atom_id res chain seq x y z
N MET A 1 9.31 -10.32 -17.96
CA MET A 1 8.94 -8.97 -17.49
C MET A 1 7.82 -9.15 -16.50
N PRO A 2 7.74 -8.41 -15.38
CA PRO A 2 6.51 -8.47 -14.60
C PRO A 2 5.36 -8.06 -15.53
N GLU A 3 4.27 -8.84 -15.50
CA GLU A 3 3.02 -8.40 -16.11
C GLU A 3 2.66 -7.01 -15.57
N ASN A 4 2.01 -6.19 -16.39
CA ASN A 4 1.54 -4.89 -15.97
C ASN A 4 0.63 -5.05 -14.73
N LEU A 5 1.05 -4.47 -13.61
CA LEU A 5 0.36 -4.66 -12.33
C LEU A 5 -1.05 -4.03 -12.30
N TYR A 6 -1.32 -3.09 -13.20
CA TYR A 6 -2.65 -2.50 -13.35
C TYR A 6 -3.65 -3.43 -14.03
N ASP A 7 -3.18 -4.47 -14.73
CA ASP A 7 -4.04 -5.49 -15.34
C ASP A 7 -4.38 -6.61 -14.32
N GLN A 8 -3.78 -6.58 -13.12
CA GLN A 8 -3.99 -7.57 -12.06
C GLN A 8 -5.15 -7.16 -11.14
N ALA A 9 -6.06 -8.10 -10.88
CA ALA A 9 -7.14 -7.90 -9.93
C ALA A 9 -6.61 -7.78 -8.49
N ILE A 10 -7.26 -6.94 -7.67
CA ILE A 10 -7.00 -6.85 -6.24
C ILE A 10 -7.62 -8.08 -5.56
N THR A 11 -6.84 -8.76 -4.72
CA THR A 11 -7.26 -9.92 -3.94
C THR A 11 -7.44 -9.54 -2.48
N GLY A 12 -8.69 -9.42 -2.07
CA GLY A 12 -9.05 -9.18 -0.67
C GLY A 12 -9.19 -7.70 -0.30
N PRO A 13 -9.48 -7.42 0.98
CA PRO A 13 -9.70 -6.07 1.47
C PRO A 13 -8.38 -5.28 1.59
N PHE A 14 -8.51 -3.96 1.59
CA PHE A 14 -7.41 -3.06 1.95
C PHE A 14 -7.17 -3.08 3.46
N HIS A 15 -5.91 -3.22 3.87
CA HIS A 15 -5.45 -3.16 5.25
C HIS A 15 -4.66 -1.87 5.49
N ALA A 16 -4.98 -1.16 6.58
CA ALA A 16 -4.30 0.08 6.95
C ALA A 16 -2.95 -0.19 7.63
N LEU A 17 -1.93 0.53 7.20
CA LEU A 17 -0.64 0.66 7.87
C LEU A 17 -0.53 2.11 8.36
N CYS A 18 -0.75 2.28 9.66
CA CYS A 18 -0.63 3.56 10.36
C CYS A 18 0.69 3.57 11.14
N GLY A 19 1.40 4.70 11.14
CA GLY A 19 2.76 4.86 11.68
C GLY A 19 2.93 4.74 13.20
N GLY A 20 2.13 3.94 13.90
CA GLY A 20 2.31 3.72 15.34
C GLY A 20 1.11 3.24 16.17
N GLY A 21 -0.09 3.11 15.60
CA GLY A 21 -1.27 2.66 16.33
C GLY A 21 -2.27 1.89 15.46
N GLU A 22 -2.92 0.89 16.04
CA GLU A 22 -4.09 0.20 15.45
C GLU A 22 -5.41 0.95 15.74
N ASP A 23 -5.35 1.94 16.65
CA ASP A 23 -6.48 2.76 17.03
C ASP A 23 -6.77 3.79 15.94
N ASN A 24 -7.58 3.39 14.97
CA ASN A 24 -8.33 4.25 14.07
C ASN A 24 -9.34 5.10 14.88
N ASP A 25 -8.85 6.00 15.74
CA ASP A 25 -9.64 6.86 16.64
C ASP A 25 -10.39 8.00 15.91
N GLY A 26 -10.48 7.92 14.59
CA GLY A 26 -11.15 8.90 13.74
C GLY A 26 -10.37 10.20 13.59
N THR A 27 -9.13 10.27 14.10
CA THR A 27 -8.23 11.39 13.82
C THR A 27 -7.34 11.08 12.61
N MET A 28 -6.98 12.16 11.92
CA MET A 28 -6.35 12.22 10.61
C MET A 28 -4.89 11.72 10.58
N GLU A 29 -4.62 10.50 11.06
CA GLU A 29 -3.27 9.93 10.94
C GLU A 29 -2.93 9.61 9.47
N ASP A 30 -1.66 9.83 9.11
CA ASP A 30 -1.07 9.53 7.80
C ASP A 30 -0.97 8.01 7.60
N CYS A 31 -2.12 7.34 7.41
CA CYS A 31 -2.15 5.93 7.09
C CYS A 31 -2.12 5.73 5.56
N LEU A 32 -1.41 4.69 5.14
CA LEU A 32 -1.55 4.13 3.81
C LEU A 32 -2.26 2.79 3.93
N THR A 33 -3.04 2.41 2.92
CA THR A 33 -3.69 1.09 2.87
C THR A 33 -3.09 0.25 1.77
N LEU A 34 -2.97 -1.06 2.00
CA LEU A 34 -2.53 -2.01 0.97
C LEU A 34 -3.49 -3.18 0.79
N ALA A 35 -3.58 -3.67 -0.44
CA ALA A 35 -4.22 -4.95 -0.76
C ALA A 35 -3.34 -5.74 -1.74
N GLU A 36 -3.36 -7.07 -1.65
CA GLU A 36 -2.59 -7.93 -2.55
C GLU A 36 -3.19 -7.95 -3.97
N LEU A 37 -2.35 -8.28 -4.96
CA LEU A 37 -2.78 -8.50 -6.33
C LEU A 37 -2.75 -9.99 -6.68
N ALA A 38 -3.66 -10.44 -7.55
CA ALA A 38 -3.79 -11.86 -7.93
C ALA A 38 -2.50 -12.46 -8.55
N GLY A 39 -1.79 -11.68 -9.36
CA GLY A 39 -0.48 -12.04 -9.93
C GLY A 39 0.71 -11.72 -9.02
N GLY A 40 0.47 -11.32 -7.78
CA GLY A 40 1.48 -10.85 -6.83
C GLY A 40 1.76 -9.34 -6.91
N GLY A 41 2.29 -8.79 -5.82
CA GLY A 41 2.42 -7.34 -5.63
C GLY A 41 1.26 -6.77 -4.83
N TYR A 42 1.20 -5.44 -4.78
CA TYR A 42 0.30 -4.71 -3.90
C TYR A 42 -0.28 -3.47 -4.59
N ALA A 43 -1.56 -3.22 -4.35
CA ALA A 43 -2.20 -1.92 -4.53
C ALA A 43 -2.02 -1.10 -3.26
N VAL A 44 -1.69 0.18 -3.40
CA VAL A 44 -1.50 1.13 -2.30
C VAL A 44 -2.41 2.34 -2.51
N ARG A 45 -3.11 2.75 -1.45
CA ARG A 45 -3.99 3.94 -1.43
C ARG A 45 -3.72 4.78 -0.18
N ASP A 46 -4.02 6.07 -0.28
CA ASP A 46 -4.05 7.01 0.84
C ASP A 46 -5.42 6.92 1.55
N THR A 47 -5.41 6.73 2.87
CA THR A 47 -6.67 6.60 3.64
C THR A 47 -7.48 7.88 3.68
N LYS A 48 -6.85 9.06 3.56
CA LYS A 48 -7.51 10.36 3.66
C LYS A 48 -8.41 10.65 2.48
N LEU A 49 -8.08 10.08 1.32
CA LEU A 49 -8.84 10.26 0.08
C LEU A 49 -9.90 9.17 -0.11
N GLY A 50 -9.89 8.11 0.70
CA GLY A 50 -10.84 7.00 0.59
C GLY A 50 -10.91 6.43 -0.82
N ASP A 51 -12.12 6.36 -1.38
CA ASP A 51 -12.37 5.84 -2.73
C ASP A 51 -11.84 6.77 -3.84
N GLU A 52 -11.52 8.04 -3.54
CA GLU A 52 -10.91 8.98 -4.48
C GLU A 52 -9.38 8.85 -4.53
N SER A 53 -8.78 8.04 -3.67
CA SER A 53 -7.33 7.83 -3.68
C SER A 53 -6.89 7.22 -5.02
N PRO A 54 -5.85 7.79 -5.67
CA PRO A 54 -5.22 7.08 -6.78
C PRO A 54 -4.67 5.73 -6.28
N GLU A 55 -4.84 4.69 -7.09
CA GLU A 55 -4.27 3.39 -6.82
C GLU A 55 -2.87 3.29 -7.42
N LEU A 56 -1.87 3.25 -6.55
CA LEU A 56 -0.51 2.95 -6.96
C LEU A 56 -0.28 1.45 -6.88
N ARG A 57 0.42 0.87 -7.85
CA ARG A 57 0.67 -0.57 -7.92
C ARG A 57 2.17 -0.81 -7.85
N PHE A 58 2.59 -1.66 -6.93
CA PHE A 58 4.00 -2.00 -6.73
C PHE A 58 4.20 -3.51 -6.67
N THR A 59 5.31 -3.97 -7.22
CA THR A 59 5.77 -5.33 -6.97
C THR A 59 6.18 -5.47 -5.50
N LYS A 60 6.14 -6.71 -5.00
CA LYS A 60 6.68 -7.04 -3.67
C LYS A 60 8.16 -6.62 -3.54
N ALA A 61 8.94 -6.78 -4.61
CA ALA A 61 10.36 -6.43 -4.63
C ALA A 61 10.58 -4.91 -4.49
N GLU A 62 9.77 -4.08 -5.15
CA GLU A 62 9.84 -2.62 -5.04
C GLU A 62 9.52 -2.14 -3.62
N LEU A 63 8.48 -2.68 -2.99
CA LEU A 63 8.14 -2.31 -1.60
C LEU A 63 9.24 -2.69 -0.62
N ILE A 64 9.83 -3.89 -0.76
CA ILE A 64 10.95 -4.32 0.08
C ILE A 64 12.17 -3.41 -0.14
N ALA A 65 12.49 -3.09 -1.39
CA ALA A 65 13.61 -2.20 -1.71
C ALA A 65 13.39 -0.80 -1.14
N ALA A 66 12.16 -0.27 -1.22
CA ALA A 66 11.80 1.01 -0.63
C ALA A 66 11.94 0.98 0.90
N ALA A 67 11.42 -0.05 1.57
CA ALA A 67 11.54 -0.19 3.03
C ALA A 67 13.00 -0.24 3.48
N HIS A 68 13.85 -1.02 2.79
CA HIS A 68 15.29 -1.05 3.07
C HIS A 68 15.95 0.32 2.83
N ARG A 69 15.55 1.04 1.79
CA ARG A 69 16.12 2.36 1.49
C ARG A 69 15.74 3.38 2.55
N LEU A 70 14.49 3.37 3.01
CA LEU A 70 13.96 4.24 4.06
C LEU A 70 14.67 3.98 5.39
N ALA A 71 14.84 2.72 5.78
CA ALA A 71 15.57 2.35 6.99
C ALA A 71 17.06 2.76 6.98
N ALA A 72 17.61 3.07 5.80
CA ALA A 72 18.97 3.58 5.64
C ALA A 72 19.04 5.11 5.50
N LEU A 73 17.92 5.83 5.69
CA LEU A 73 17.88 7.29 5.75
C LEU A 73 18.07 7.84 7.17
N ASP A 74 18.00 7.00 8.19
CA ASP A 74 18.29 7.32 9.60
C ASP A 74 19.79 7.34 9.92
#